data_AF-A0A316TT87-F1
#
_entry.id   AF-A0A316TT87-F1
#
_cell.length_a   1.000
_cell.length_b   1.000
_cell.length_c   1.000
_cell.angle_alpha   90.00
_cell.angle_beta   90.00
_cell.angle_gamma   90.00
#
_symmetry.space_group_name_H-M   'P 1'
#
loop_
_entity.id
_entity.type
_entity.pdbx_description
1 polymer ?
#
loop_
_entity_poly.entity_id
_entity_poly.type
_entity_poly.pdbx_seq_one_letter_code
_entity_poly.pdbx_strand_id
1 'polypeptide(L)'
;MKNRELDLHKSSETLHILIHDISGIRYVSDWAEAACVSPEWLRKKMNQIYSKSPSRIIRDVRYKTIVALIMEKGIDISSIEVAIDSGVGTTSDSLYKFLKRYYGITFTELKEKLLKEKHIHDTIRLNELQKYTVFTEYGDIYTEIDDSLYLSNIFKSYLLMAD
;
A
#
# COMPACT_ATOMS: atom_id res chain seq x y z
N MET A 1 29.60 -12.58 -6.69
CA MET A 1 28.37 -11.97 -7.23
C MET A 1 27.14 -12.86 -7.06
N LYS A 2 27.18 -14.15 -7.40
CA LYS A 2 26.04 -15.10 -7.28
C LYS A 2 25.30 -15.10 -5.92
N ASN A 3 26.02 -15.04 -4.79
CA ASN A 3 25.37 -15.05 -3.47
C ASN A 3 24.53 -13.79 -3.17
N ARG A 4 24.90 -12.63 -3.74
CA ARG A 4 24.18 -11.37 -3.50
C ARG A 4 22.86 -11.32 -4.26
N GLU A 5 22.84 -11.83 -5.49
CA GLU A 5 21.62 -11.95 -6.31
C GLU A 5 20.64 -12.95 -5.69
N LEU A 6 21.14 -14.10 -5.20
CA LEU A 6 20.32 -15.08 -4.50
C LEU A 6 19.72 -14.50 -3.20
N ASP A 7 20.52 -13.77 -2.43
CA ASP A 7 20.06 -13.09 -1.21
C ASP A 7 18.99 -12.02 -1.52
N LEU A 8 19.13 -11.29 -2.63
CA LEU A 8 18.16 -10.29 -3.07
C LEU A 8 16.84 -10.96 -3.48
N HIS A 9 16.90 -12.03 -4.27
CA HIS A 9 15.74 -12.80 -4.68
C HIS A 9 14.96 -13.31 -3.47
N LYS A 10 15.63 -14.00 -2.55
CA LYS A 10 15.00 -14.54 -1.35
C LYS A 10 14.40 -13.46 -0.46
N SER A 11 15.06 -12.31 -0.35
CA SER A 11 14.54 -11.18 0.43
C SER A 11 13.32 -10.54 -0.23
N SER A 12 13.30 -10.49 -1.57
CA SER A 12 12.15 -10.03 -2.35
C SER A 12 10.95 -10.96 -2.18
N GLU A 13 11.15 -12.28 -2.25
CA GLU A 13 10.11 -13.29 -1.99
C GLU A 13 9.57 -13.16 -0.56
N THR A 14 10.47 -12.97 0.41
CA THR A 14 10.09 -12.76 1.81
C THR A 14 9.22 -11.51 1.98
N LEU A 15 9.53 -10.41 1.29
CA LEU A 15 8.72 -9.20 1.30
C LEU A 15 7.38 -9.40 0.57
N HIS A 16 7.36 -10.17 -0.51
CA HIS A 16 6.14 -10.51 -1.24
C HIS A 16 5.15 -11.26 -0.33
N ILE A 17 5.63 -12.24 0.45
CA ILE A 17 4.80 -12.95 1.44
C ILE A 17 4.16 -11.94 2.41
N LEU A 18 4.95 -10.99 2.93
CA LEU A 18 4.42 -9.97 3.83
C LEU A 18 3.33 -9.12 3.20
N ILE A 19 3.49 -8.71 1.94
CA ILE A 19 2.53 -7.85 1.25
C ILE A 19 1.21 -8.58 1.01
N HIS A 20 1.28 -9.85 0.61
CA HIS A 20 0.10 -10.64 0.26
C HIS A 20 -0.63 -11.25 1.47
N ASP A 21 0.07 -11.44 2.60
CA ASP A 21 -0.48 -12.05 3.82
C ASP A 21 -0.43 -11.11 5.05
N ILE A 22 -0.43 -9.79 4.81
CA ILE A 22 -0.27 -8.80 5.88
C ILE A 22 -1.35 -8.91 6.97
N SER A 23 -2.57 -9.35 6.62
CA SER A 23 -3.69 -9.54 7.54
C SER A 23 -3.43 -10.68 8.53
N GLY A 24 -2.71 -11.73 8.12
CA GLY A 24 -2.30 -12.86 8.94
C GLY A 24 -1.05 -12.59 9.79
N ILE A 25 -0.17 -11.68 9.35
CA ILE A 25 1.12 -11.41 9.98
C ILE A 25 1.01 -10.32 11.05
N ARG A 26 1.01 -10.69 12.33
CA ARG A 26 0.92 -9.74 13.46
C ARG A 26 2.28 -9.26 13.93
N TYR A 27 3.26 -10.15 13.97
CA TYR A 27 4.59 -9.91 14.51
C TYR A 27 5.70 -10.32 13.52
N VAL A 28 6.93 -9.90 13.83
CA VAL A 28 8.12 -10.28 13.04
C VAL A 28 8.37 -11.79 13.09
N SER A 29 7.99 -12.47 14.18
CA SER A 29 8.02 -13.93 14.29
C SER A 29 7.15 -14.60 13.24
N ASP A 30 5.91 -14.14 13.11
CA ASP A 30 4.92 -14.71 12.18
C ASP A 30 5.39 -14.51 10.74
N TRP A 31 5.97 -13.34 10.44
CA TRP A 31 6.59 -13.10 9.15
C TRP A 31 7.76 -14.05 8.87
N ALA A 32 8.65 -14.24 9.84
CA ALA A 32 9.79 -15.14 9.69
C ALA A 32 9.33 -16.59 9.47
N GLU A 33 8.30 -17.02 10.20
CA GLU A 33 7.68 -18.33 10.06
C GLU A 33 7.05 -18.51 8.67
N ALA A 34 6.20 -17.58 8.24
CA ALA A 34 5.56 -17.61 6.93
C ALA A 34 6.58 -17.65 5.78
N ALA A 35 7.72 -16.97 5.93
CA ALA A 35 8.80 -16.98 4.95
C ALA A 35 9.81 -18.13 5.12
N CYS A 36 9.60 -19.03 6.09
CA CYS A 36 10.51 -20.16 6.39
C CYS A 36 11.97 -19.71 6.59
N VAL A 37 12.17 -18.62 7.35
CA VAL A 37 13.48 -18.06 7.71
C VAL A 37 13.58 -17.84 9.21
N SER A 38 14.80 -17.71 9.73
CA SER A 38 14.98 -17.31 11.12
C SER A 38 14.71 -15.80 11.30
N PRO A 39 14.19 -15.38 12.47
CA PRO A 39 14.02 -13.95 12.78
C PRO A 39 15.32 -13.14 12.66
N GLU A 40 16.46 -13.76 12.99
CA GLU A 40 17.78 -13.14 12.88
C GLU A 40 18.19 -12.93 11.41
N TRP A 41 17.93 -13.92 10.55
CA TRP A 41 18.15 -13.78 9.11
C TRP A 41 17.30 -12.64 8.55
N LEU A 42 16.01 -12.61 8.91
CA LEU A 42 15.06 -11.59 8.48
C LEU A 42 15.55 -10.19 8.89
N ARG A 43 15.92 -10.02 10.17
CA ARG A 43 16.47 -8.75 10.67
C ARG A 43 17.71 -8.31 9.89
N LYS A 44 18.67 -9.21 9.70
CA LYS A 44 19.93 -8.92 9.01
C LYS A 44 19.69 -8.54 7.56
N LYS A 45 18.93 -9.34 6.82
CA LYS A 45 18.71 -9.14 5.38
C LYS A 45 17.85 -7.93 5.08
N MET A 46 16.77 -7.72 5.84
CA MET A 46 15.91 -6.56 5.65
C MET A 46 16.65 -5.25 5.91
N ASN A 47 17.51 -5.22 6.92
CA ASN A 47 18.33 -4.05 7.20
C ASN A 47 19.40 -3.83 6.11
N GLN A 48 20.03 -4.90 5.62
CA GLN A 48 21.06 -4.80 4.57
C GLN A 48 20.51 -4.35 3.22
N ILE A 49 19.31 -4.79 2.83
CA ILE A 49 18.76 -4.57 1.49
C ILE A 49 17.84 -3.35 1.46
N TYR A 50 17.00 -3.18 2.48
CA TYR A 50 15.98 -2.13 2.51
C TYR A 50 16.27 -1.01 3.51
N SER A 51 17.41 -1.07 4.23
CA SER A 51 17.79 -0.10 5.25
C SER A 51 16.72 0.14 6.33
N LYS A 52 15.90 -0.89 6.60
CA LYS A 52 14.77 -0.83 7.53
C LYS A 52 14.75 -2.06 8.43
N SER A 53 14.35 -1.85 9.69
CA SER A 53 14.06 -2.96 10.59
C SER A 53 12.78 -3.70 10.13
N PRO A 54 12.66 -5.01 10.38
CA PRO A 54 11.45 -5.75 10.01
C PRO A 54 10.16 -5.14 10.59
N SER A 55 10.19 -4.65 11.83
CA SER A 55 9.05 -3.98 12.46
C SER A 55 8.64 -2.68 11.77
N ARG A 56 9.61 -1.93 11.21
CA ARG A 56 9.32 -0.75 10.38
C ARG A 56 8.73 -1.16 9.04
N ILE A 57 9.23 -2.22 8.41
CA ILE A 57 8.69 -2.72 7.14
C ILE A 57 7.23 -3.17 7.31
N ILE A 58 6.92 -3.97 8.34
CA ILE A 58 5.53 -4.38 8.63
C ILE A 58 4.64 -3.14 8.76
N ARG A 59 5.06 -2.14 9.54
CA ARG A 59 4.31 -0.89 9.69
C ARG A 59 4.07 -0.19 8.36
N ASP A 60 5.10 -0.05 7.54
CA ASP A 60 5.01 0.60 6.23
C ASP A 60 4.05 -0.16 5.30
N VAL A 61 4.11 -1.50 5.29
CA VAL A 61 3.18 -2.33 4.50
C VAL A 61 1.76 -2.15 5.01
N ARG A 62 1.51 -2.22 6.32
CA ARG A 62 0.15 -2.00 6.88
C ARG A 62 -0.41 -0.64 6.49
N TYR A 63 0.39 0.42 6.61
CA TYR A 63 -0.05 1.76 6.21
C TYR A 63 -0.39 1.83 4.71
N LYS A 64 0.44 1.24 3.84
CA LYS A 64 0.16 1.16 2.41
C LYS A 64 -1.13 0.38 2.12
N THR A 65 -1.36 -0.72 2.81
CA THR A 65 -2.60 -1.51 2.69
C THR A 65 -3.81 -0.70 3.13
N ILE A 66 -3.73 0.06 4.24
CA ILE A 66 -4.78 0.98 4.68
C ILE A 66 -5.13 1.98 3.58
N VAL A 67 -4.13 2.64 3.01
CA VAL A 67 -4.33 3.63 1.92
C VAL A 67 -4.97 2.96 0.71
N ALA A 68 -4.46 1.79 0.30
CA ALA A 68 -4.99 1.05 -0.84
C ALA A 68 -6.47 0.69 -0.66
N LEU A 69 -6.84 0.14 0.50
CA LEU A 69 -8.22 -0.22 0.83
C LEU A 69 -9.15 0.99 0.79
N ILE A 70 -8.70 2.15 1.30
CA ILE A 70 -9.49 3.39 1.25
C ILE A 70 -9.68 3.88 -0.19
N MET A 71 -8.61 3.83 -0.99
CA MET A 71 -8.65 4.29 -2.39
C MET A 71 -9.52 3.39 -3.27
N GLU A 72 -9.50 2.08 -3.04
CA GLU A 72 -10.27 1.08 -3.77
C GLU A 72 -11.76 1.13 -3.39
N LYS A 73 -12.08 0.99 -2.10
CA LYS A 73 -13.45 0.86 -1.60
C LYS A 73 -14.13 2.20 -1.30
N GLY A 74 -13.39 3.30 -1.31
CA GLY A 74 -13.96 4.65 -1.31
C GLY A 74 -14.69 5.03 -0.03
N ILE A 75 -15.92 5.55 -0.16
CA ILE A 75 -16.74 6.04 0.96
C ILE A 75 -17.29 4.89 1.80
N ASP A 76 -17.43 3.70 1.25
CA ASP A 76 -18.16 2.60 1.90
C ASP A 76 -17.31 1.81 2.91
N ILE A 77 -15.99 1.90 2.81
CA ILE A 77 -15.09 1.16 3.70
C ILE A 77 -15.20 1.64 5.16
N SER A 78 -15.45 0.70 6.07
CA SER A 78 -15.47 0.96 7.51
C SER A 78 -14.06 0.87 8.13
N SER A 79 -13.87 1.54 9.27
CA SER A 79 -12.61 1.48 10.02
C SER A 79 -12.29 0.08 10.57
N ILE A 80 -13.31 -0.75 10.81
CA ILE A 80 -13.14 -2.12 11.30
C ILE A 80 -12.59 -3.00 10.18
N GLU A 81 -13.19 -2.95 8.99
CA GLU A 81 -12.72 -3.70 7.82
C GLU A 81 -11.26 -3.33 7.50
N VAL A 82 -10.92 -2.04 7.51
CA VAL A 82 -9.53 -1.61 7.30
C VAL A 82 -8.60 -2.16 8.36
N ALA A 83 -9.00 -2.18 9.64
CA ALA A 83 -8.16 -2.72 10.71
C ALA A 83 -7.82 -4.20 10.46
N ILE A 84 -8.82 -4.98 10.05
CA ILE A 84 -8.71 -6.42 9.80
C ILE A 84 -7.88 -6.68 8.55
N ASP A 85 -8.27 -6.09 7.43
CA ASP A 85 -7.66 -6.35 6.11
C ASP A 85 -6.20 -5.85 6.05
N SER A 86 -5.86 -4.81 6.82
CA SER A 86 -4.47 -4.32 6.93
C SER A 86 -3.63 -5.03 8.00
N GLY A 87 -4.20 -5.98 8.75
CA GLY A 87 -3.49 -6.70 9.81
C GLY A 87 -3.10 -5.85 11.02
N VAL A 88 -3.72 -4.67 11.20
CA VAL A 88 -3.46 -3.79 12.35
C VAL A 88 -4.16 -4.31 13.61
N GLY A 89 -5.32 -4.95 13.46
CA GLY A 89 -6.07 -5.52 14.57
C GLY A 89 -7.49 -5.88 14.14
N THR A 90 -8.37 -6.14 15.12
CA THR A 90 -9.75 -6.55 14.86
C THR A 90 -10.78 -5.48 15.20
N THR A 91 -10.33 -4.27 15.58
CA THR A 91 -11.19 -3.19 16.06
C THR A 91 -10.78 -1.84 15.47
N SER A 92 -11.73 -0.91 15.39
CA SER A 92 -11.46 0.49 15.02
C SER A 92 -10.46 1.17 15.96
N ASP A 93 -10.45 0.80 17.24
CA ASP A 93 -9.50 1.35 18.23
C ASP A 93 -8.05 0.93 17.93
N SER A 94 -7.83 -0.31 17.47
CA SER A 94 -6.50 -0.74 17.01
C SER A 94 -6.01 0.11 15.83
N LEU A 95 -6.88 0.37 14.86
CA LEU A 95 -6.56 1.25 13.73
C LEU A 95 -6.29 2.69 14.16
N TYR A 96 -7.13 3.24 15.04
CA TYR A 96 -6.94 4.57 15.60
C TYR A 96 -5.59 4.69 16.31
N LYS A 97 -5.26 3.76 17.21
CA LYS A 97 -3.99 3.75 17.94
C LYS A 97 -2.80 3.64 16.99
N PHE A 98 -2.89 2.81 15.96
CA PHE A 98 -1.85 2.68 14.95
C PHE A 98 -1.61 3.98 14.19
N LEU A 99 -2.67 4.56 13.61
CA LEU A 99 -2.58 5.80 12.83
C LEU A 99 -2.13 6.97 13.71
N LYS A 100 -2.70 7.12 14.91
CA LYS A 100 -2.36 8.23 15.79
C LYS A 100 -0.92 8.15 16.27
N ARG A 101 -0.45 6.95 16.65
CA ARG A 101 0.91 6.74 17.17
C ARG A 101 1.99 6.98 16.11
N TYR A 102 1.76 6.54 14.87
CA TYR A 102 2.81 6.51 13.85
C TYR A 102 2.69 7.61 12.80
N TYR A 103 1.50 8.17 12.61
CA TYR A 103 1.21 9.14 11.54
C TYR A 103 0.49 10.39 12.05
N GLY A 104 0.14 10.46 13.34
CA GLY A 104 -0.48 11.65 13.95
C GLY A 104 -1.92 11.92 13.55
N ILE A 105 -2.49 11.10 12.66
CA ILE A 105 -3.82 11.27 12.05
C ILE A 105 -4.82 10.20 12.52
N THR A 106 -6.09 10.47 12.29
CA THR A 106 -7.20 9.54 12.47
C THR A 106 -7.59 8.88 11.15
N PHE A 107 -8.39 7.82 11.23
CA PHE A 107 -8.95 7.18 10.04
C PHE A 107 -9.82 8.13 9.21
N THR A 108 -10.66 8.93 9.87
CA THR A 108 -11.53 9.91 9.19
C THR A 108 -10.72 10.95 8.44
N GLU A 109 -9.73 11.57 9.08
CA GLU A 109 -8.86 12.56 8.43
C GLU A 109 -8.10 11.97 7.24
N LEU A 110 -7.57 10.75 7.39
CA LEU A 110 -6.89 10.05 6.30
C LEU A 110 -7.87 9.79 5.14
N LYS A 111 -9.05 9.27 5.44
CA LYS A 111 -10.07 8.94 4.44
C LYS A 111 -10.54 10.17 3.68
N GLU A 112 -10.86 11.26 4.38
CA GLU A 112 -11.25 12.53 3.75
C GLU A 112 -10.15 13.09 2.83
N LYS A 113 -8.89 13.06 3.30
CA LYS A 113 -7.75 13.49 2.50
C LYS A 113 -7.63 12.68 1.21
N LEU A 114 -7.63 11.34 1.32
CA LEU A 114 -7.47 10.44 0.18
C LEU A 114 -8.62 10.56 -0.83
N LEU A 115 -9.86 10.63 -0.36
CA LEU A 115 -11.02 10.77 -1.23
C LEU A 115 -11.06 12.12 -1.96
N LYS A 116 -10.62 13.19 -1.29
CA LYS A 116 -10.47 14.50 -1.93
C LYS A 116 -9.39 14.49 -3.02
N GLU A 117 -8.23 13.89 -2.73
CA GLU A 117 -7.14 13.73 -3.70
C GLU A 117 -7.58 12.88 -4.91
N LYS A 118 -8.28 11.77 -4.66
CA LYS A 118 -8.89 10.92 -5.70
C LYS A 118 -9.85 11.72 -6.59
N HIS A 119 -10.78 12.46 -5.99
CA HIS A 119 -11.76 13.27 -6.72
C HIS A 119 -11.08 14.33 -7.59
N ILE A 120 -10.07 15.04 -7.07
CA ILE A 120 -9.31 16.04 -7.84
C ILE A 120 -8.63 15.37 -9.05
N HIS A 121 -7.97 14.23 -8.83
CA HIS A 121 -7.28 13.51 -9.90
C HIS A 121 -8.27 13.01 -10.97
N ASP A 122 -9.39 12.42 -10.56
CA ASP A 122 -10.42 11.92 -11.47
C ASP A 122 -11.06 13.08 -12.27
N THR A 123 -11.25 14.25 -11.63
CA THR A 123 -11.74 15.47 -12.30
C THR A 123 -10.74 15.97 -13.35
N ILE A 124 -9.44 16.02 -13.03
CA ILE A 124 -8.40 16.42 -14.00
C ILE A 124 -8.39 15.44 -15.19
N ARG A 125 -8.42 14.14 -14.91
CA ARG A 125 -8.44 13.09 -15.94
C ARG A 125 -9.65 13.21 -16.86
N LEU A 126 -10.85 13.43 -16.31
CA LEU A 126 -12.06 13.63 -17.11
C LEU A 126 -11.96 14.87 -18.00
N ASN A 127 -11.43 15.97 -17.47
CA ASN A 127 -11.21 17.19 -18.25
C ASN A 127 -10.18 16.99 -19.37
N GLU A 128 -9.13 16.21 -19.14
CA GLU A 128 -8.15 15.85 -20.17
C GLU A 128 -8.76 14.95 -21.25
N LEU A 129 -9.49 13.91 -20.85
CA LEU A 129 -10.18 13.03 -21.79
C LEU A 129 -11.19 13.81 -22.63
N GLN A 130 -11.99 14.70 -22.02
CA GLN A 130 -12.93 15.56 -22.74
C GLN A 130 -12.23 16.47 -23.76
N LYS A 131 -11.03 17.00 -23.47
CA LYS A 131 -10.25 17.75 -24.48
C LYS A 131 -9.92 16.90 -25.70
N TYR A 132 -9.67 15.60 -25.53
CA TYR A 132 -9.43 14.68 -26.65
C TYR A 132 -10.73 14.20 -27.32
N THR A 133 -11.84 14.10 -26.58
CA THR A 133 -13.16 13.73 -27.14
C THR A 133 -13.75 14.83 -28.03
N VAL A 134 -13.40 16.10 -27.79
CA VAL A 134 -13.84 17.22 -28.64
C VAL A 134 -13.13 17.25 -30.02
N PHE A 135 -12.11 16.42 -30.23
CA PHE A 135 -11.39 16.27 -31.51
C PHE A 135 -11.68 14.93 -32.20
N THR A 136 -12.93 14.56 -32.46
CA THR A 136 -13.27 13.68 -33.59
C THR A 136 -14.74 13.86 -34.00
N GLU A 137 -14.98 14.43 -35.19
CA GLU A 137 -16.30 14.39 -35.86
C GLU A 137 -16.58 13.03 -36.53
N TYR A 138 -15.70 12.03 -36.38
CA TYR A 138 -15.85 10.70 -37.00
C TYR A 138 -15.62 9.60 -35.97
N GLY A 139 -16.69 8.83 -35.74
CA GLY A 139 -16.80 7.81 -34.70
C GLY A 139 -15.79 6.67 -34.84
N ASP A 140 -15.11 6.39 -33.74
CA ASP A 140 -15.05 5.10 -33.04
C ASP A 140 -13.97 5.23 -31.96
N ILE A 141 -14.32 5.00 -30.69
CA ILE A 141 -13.37 5.05 -29.57
C ILE A 141 -13.31 3.69 -28.89
N TYR A 142 -12.17 3.01 -29.04
CA TYR A 142 -11.71 2.02 -28.08
C TYR A 142 -10.74 2.69 -27.12
N THR A 143 -11.13 2.81 -25.85
CA THR A 143 -10.19 3.11 -24.75
C THR A 143 -10.13 1.89 -23.85
N GLU A 144 -9.15 1.01 -24.11
CA GLU A 144 -8.70 0.07 -23.08
C GLU A 144 -7.94 0.87 -22.02
N ILE A 145 -8.48 0.87 -20.81
CA ILE A 145 -7.86 1.50 -19.65
C ILE A 145 -7.05 0.44 -18.93
N ASP A 146 -5.74 0.65 -18.86
CA ASP A 146 -4.86 -0.12 -17.99
C ASP A 146 -4.89 0.48 -16.57
N ASP A 147 -5.82 0.01 -15.75
CA ASP A 147 -5.99 0.40 -14.34
C ASP A 147 -4.73 0.14 -13.48
N SER A 148 -3.80 -0.69 -13.96
CA SER A 148 -2.54 -0.98 -13.26
C SER A 148 -1.61 0.24 -13.18
N LEU A 149 -1.63 1.11 -14.20
CA LEU A 149 -0.76 2.28 -14.26
C LEU A 149 -1.23 3.38 -13.27
N TYR A 150 -2.54 3.52 -13.09
CA TYR A 150 -3.18 4.48 -12.18
C TYR A 150 -2.84 4.20 -10.72
N LEU A 151 -3.03 2.94 -10.30
CA LEU A 151 -2.61 2.52 -8.96
C LEU A 151 -1.10 2.71 -8.80
N SER A 152 -0.28 2.34 -9.80
CA SER A 152 1.18 2.50 -9.70
C SER A 152 1.63 3.96 -9.51
N ASN A 153 0.97 4.93 -10.12
CA ASN A 153 1.33 6.35 -10.04
C ASN A 153 0.90 6.97 -8.71
N ILE A 154 -0.26 6.58 -8.18
CA ILE A 154 -0.69 6.94 -6.82
C ILE A 154 0.22 6.28 -5.77
N PHE A 155 0.60 5.01 -5.97
CA PHE A 155 1.55 4.34 -5.08
C PHE A 155 2.94 5.00 -5.11
N LYS A 156 3.41 5.50 -6.26
CA LYS A 156 4.68 6.22 -6.39
C LYS A 156 4.67 7.57 -5.67
N SER A 157 3.56 8.33 -5.71
CA SER A 157 3.48 9.63 -5.03
C SER A 157 3.52 9.49 -3.51
N TYR A 158 2.89 8.47 -2.93
CA TYR A 158 3.02 8.18 -1.49
C TYR A 158 4.36 7.55 -1.10
N LEU A 159 5.11 6.99 -2.05
CA LEU A 159 6.47 6.48 -1.81
C LEU A 159 7.49 7.61 -1.61
N LEU A 160 7.24 8.78 -2.20
CA LEU A 160 8.14 9.95 -2.20
C LEU A 160 7.84 10.98 -1.11
N MET A 161 6.78 10.77 -0.32
CA MET A 161 6.38 11.67 0.79
C MET A 161 6.68 11.10 2.18
N ALA A 162 7.46 10.01 2.27
CA ALA A 162 7.79 9.31 3.51
C ALA A 162 9.24 9.52 4.00
N ASP A 163 9.82 10.69 3.66
CA ASP A 163 11.07 11.18 4.24
C ASP A 163 10.81 12.05 5.48
#